data_AF-A0A9D6WUC3-F1
#
_entry.id   AF-A0A9D6WUC3-F1
#
_cell.length_a   1.000
_cell.length_b   1.000
_cell.length_c   1.000
_cell.angle_alpha   90.00
_cell.angle_beta   90.00
_cell.angle_gamma   90.00
#
_symmetry.space_group_name_H-M   'P 1'
#
loop_
_entity.id
_entity.type
_entity.pdbx_description
1 polymer ?
#
loop_
_entity_poly.entity_id
_entity_poly.type
_entity_poly.pdbx_seq_one_letter_code
_entity_poly.pdbx_strand_id
1 'polypeptide(L)'
;MNAAAAVALRPRVVLPAATAGVGRAAVVALYDELALAPKPGLVSFADSGSHRDMDARTFMRSLFALRRAFPGFAVLGAQDMPFEWLEHEGILAEARMLQATGGINTHRGAIFTLGLLCACAGRLLAEGRTLDATSIRRTLLVTWGEALAQRAHRPRPSNGACAARRHGLRSAGVEAALGFPALFETAWPTLRDALARGMPEPAARLDTLFATMAVLDDTNLVHRGGIEALHDVQRAAAAYLAAGGSARPDALAHARSLHRAFVRRRLSPGGSADVLAAACWLQRVCAATSAGAWAGPRLAPAEPR
;
A
#
# COMPACT_ATOMS: atom_id res chain seq x y z
N MET A 1 30.85 -3.06 14.07
CA MET A 1 30.72 -1.67 13.55
C MET A 1 29.46 -1.06 14.14
N ASN A 2 29.59 0.07 14.83
CA ASN A 2 28.55 0.65 15.68
C ASN A 2 27.49 1.38 14.84
N ALA A 3 26.19 1.20 15.14
CA ALA A 3 25.06 1.75 14.37
C ALA A 3 25.07 3.30 14.26
N ALA A 4 25.78 3.98 15.17
CA ALA A 4 25.99 5.42 15.12
C ALA A 4 26.95 5.89 14.00
N ALA A 5 27.83 5.01 13.50
CA ALA A 5 28.80 5.36 12.46
C ALA A 5 28.19 5.35 11.04
N ALA A 6 27.06 4.68 10.83
CA ALA A 6 26.34 4.64 9.55
C ALA A 6 25.52 5.91 9.25
N VAL A 7 25.41 6.82 10.22
CA VAL A 7 24.71 8.12 10.07
C VAL A 7 25.61 9.17 9.40
N ALA A 8 26.93 8.98 9.42
CA ALA A 8 27.88 9.86 8.76
C ALA A 8 28.08 9.42 7.31
N LEU A 9 27.76 10.34 6.38
CA LEU A 9 27.84 10.20 4.92
C LEU A 9 26.64 9.49 4.27
N ARG A 10 25.44 10.06 4.41
CA ARG A 10 24.50 9.99 3.27
C ARG A 10 25.09 10.89 2.19
N PRO A 11 25.59 10.38 1.04
CA PRO A 11 25.90 11.24 -0.08
C PRO A 11 24.64 12.07 -0.39
N ARG A 12 24.81 13.35 -0.67
CA ARG A 12 23.72 14.22 -1.12
C ARG A 12 23.39 13.82 -2.55
N VAL A 13 22.74 12.68 -2.71
CA VAL A 13 22.35 12.13 -4.00
C VAL A 13 21.30 13.06 -4.57
N VAL A 14 21.63 13.75 -5.66
CA VAL A 14 20.64 14.46 -6.46
C VAL A 14 19.71 13.39 -7.00
N LEU A 15 18.47 13.37 -6.51
CA LEU A 15 17.43 12.49 -7.01
C LEU A 15 17.26 12.75 -8.51
N PRO A 16 17.55 11.79 -9.41
CA PRO A 16 17.14 11.93 -10.80
C PRO A 16 15.64 12.22 -10.78
N ALA A 17 15.18 13.20 -11.56
CA ALA A 17 13.80 13.67 -11.49
C ALA A 17 12.83 12.48 -11.43
N ALA A 18 13.01 11.49 -12.32
CA ALA A 18 12.28 10.22 -12.42
C ALA A 18 12.04 9.49 -11.07
N THR A 19 13.09 9.33 -10.25
CA THR A 19 12.98 8.67 -8.94
C THR A 19 12.09 9.45 -7.97
N ALA A 20 12.14 10.78 -8.02
CA ALA A 20 11.38 11.62 -7.11
C ALA A 20 9.87 11.54 -7.35
N GLY A 21 9.40 11.43 -8.60
CA GLY A 21 7.97 11.33 -8.84
C GLY A 21 7.41 9.90 -8.76
N VAL A 22 8.24 8.85 -8.83
CA VAL A 22 7.84 7.51 -8.36
C VAL A 22 7.49 7.56 -6.87
N GLY A 23 8.30 8.24 -6.07
CA GLY A 23 8.02 8.46 -4.66
C GLY A 23 6.79 9.35 -4.42
N ARG A 24 6.61 10.43 -5.21
CA ARG A 24 5.38 11.25 -5.13
C ARG A 24 4.14 10.45 -5.50
N ALA A 25 4.21 9.57 -6.50
CA ALA A 25 3.10 8.70 -6.89
C ALA A 25 2.62 7.82 -5.72
N ALA A 26 3.52 7.41 -4.81
CA ALA A 26 3.16 6.61 -3.63
C ALA A 26 2.37 7.44 -2.62
N VAL A 27 2.76 8.69 -2.40
CA VAL A 27 2.01 9.62 -1.53
C VAL A 27 0.60 9.87 -2.09
N VAL A 28 0.49 10.10 -3.40
CA VAL A 28 -0.81 10.29 -4.05
C VAL A 28 -1.66 9.01 -3.95
N ALA A 29 -1.06 7.83 -4.11
CA ALA A 29 -1.79 6.57 -4.00
C ALA A 29 -2.35 6.30 -2.59
N LEU A 30 -1.60 6.69 -1.55
CA LEU A 30 -2.11 6.67 -0.17
C LEU A 30 -3.23 7.69 0.05
N TYR A 31 -3.16 8.86 -0.60
CA TYR A 31 -4.26 9.82 -0.58
C TYR A 31 -5.50 9.26 -1.30
N ASP A 32 -5.34 8.61 -2.45
CA ASP A 32 -6.45 7.96 -3.18
C ASP A 32 -7.15 6.91 -2.33
N GLU A 33 -6.37 6.11 -1.60
CA GLU A 33 -6.87 5.13 -0.63
C GLU A 33 -7.67 5.84 0.47
N LEU A 34 -7.14 6.92 1.06
CA LEU A 34 -7.83 7.69 2.11
C LEU A 34 -9.13 8.34 1.60
N ALA A 35 -9.11 8.82 0.36
CA ALA A 35 -10.21 9.51 -0.28
C ALA A 35 -11.37 8.60 -0.71
N LEU A 36 -11.11 7.29 -0.86
CA LEU A 36 -12.14 6.33 -1.23
C LEU A 36 -13.21 6.25 -0.12
N ALA A 37 -14.48 6.45 -0.51
CA ALA A 37 -15.64 6.23 0.33
C ALA A 37 -16.83 5.73 -0.52
N PRO A 38 -17.64 4.76 -0.04
CA PRO A 38 -17.51 4.06 1.25
C PRO A 38 -16.27 3.16 1.29
N LYS A 39 -15.69 3.00 2.49
CA LYS A 39 -14.51 2.16 2.70
C LYS A 39 -14.74 1.26 3.90
N PRO A 40 -15.24 0.02 3.72
CA PRO A 40 -15.79 -0.77 4.82
C PRO A 40 -14.84 -0.96 6.00
N GLY A 41 -15.22 -0.43 7.18
CA GLY A 41 -14.46 -0.53 8.42
C GLY A 41 -13.17 0.29 8.51
N LEU A 42 -12.78 1.01 7.45
CA LEU A 42 -11.54 1.77 7.35
C LEU A 42 -11.78 3.28 7.51
N VAL A 43 -10.73 4.00 7.90
CA VAL A 43 -10.73 5.47 8.00
C VAL A 43 -10.84 6.10 6.61
N SER A 44 -11.75 7.04 6.41
CA SER A 44 -11.83 7.86 5.21
C SER A 44 -12.05 9.32 5.58
N PHE A 45 -12.21 10.23 4.61
CA PHE A 45 -12.68 11.59 4.92
C PHE A 45 -14.11 11.64 5.45
N ALA A 46 -14.90 10.56 5.31
CA ALA A 46 -16.26 10.50 5.84
C ALA A 46 -16.29 10.22 7.36
N ASP A 47 -15.41 9.35 7.86
CA ASP A 47 -15.38 8.93 9.26
C ASP A 47 -14.09 8.14 9.62
N SER A 48 -13.94 7.82 10.92
CA SER A 48 -12.84 7.01 11.47
C SER A 48 -13.00 5.50 11.26
N GLY A 49 -14.04 5.02 10.59
CA GLY A 49 -14.36 3.61 10.45
C GLY A 49 -14.37 2.89 11.81
N SER A 50 -13.66 1.76 11.88
CA SER A 50 -13.58 0.91 13.09
C SER A 50 -12.57 1.40 14.14
N HIS A 51 -12.01 2.61 13.97
CA HIS A 51 -10.96 3.15 14.84
C HIS A 51 -11.50 4.21 15.79
N ARG A 52 -10.83 4.36 16.94
CA ARG A 52 -11.11 5.41 17.94
C ARG A 52 -9.91 6.32 18.16
N ASP A 53 -8.75 5.89 17.70
CA ASP A 53 -7.43 6.47 17.87
C ASP A 53 -6.92 7.18 16.61
N MET A 54 -7.61 7.04 15.48
CA MET A 54 -7.22 7.67 14.22
C MET A 54 -8.41 8.14 13.40
N ASP A 55 -8.14 9.12 12.56
CA ASP A 55 -9.06 9.78 11.64
C ASP A 55 -8.32 10.26 10.39
N ALA A 56 -9.03 10.89 9.45
CA ALA A 56 -8.40 11.41 8.24
C ALA A 56 -7.29 12.43 8.51
N ARG A 57 -7.40 13.24 9.57
CA ARG A 57 -6.36 14.21 9.95
C ARG A 57 -5.06 13.50 10.34
N THR A 58 -5.17 12.41 11.10
CA THR A 58 -4.03 11.57 11.49
C THR A 58 -3.36 10.95 10.26
N PHE A 59 -4.15 10.46 9.30
CA PHE A 59 -3.63 9.96 8.02
C PHE A 59 -2.94 11.05 7.20
N MET A 60 -3.51 12.25 7.12
CA MET A 60 -2.88 13.38 6.41
C MET A 60 -1.54 13.77 7.04
N ARG A 61 -1.44 13.83 8.38
CA ARG A 61 -0.16 14.06 9.08
C ARG A 61 0.89 13.01 8.71
N SER A 62 0.48 11.75 8.66
CA SER A 62 1.34 10.65 8.22
C SER A 62 1.81 10.80 6.77
N LEU A 63 0.90 11.13 5.84
CA LEU A 63 1.23 11.39 4.43
C LEU A 63 2.29 12.48 4.29
N PHE A 64 2.13 13.60 5.01
CA PHE A 64 3.13 14.67 5.00
C PHE A 64 4.47 14.21 5.56
N ALA A 65 4.51 13.39 6.61
CA ALA A 65 5.75 12.86 7.18
C ALA A 65 6.47 11.90 6.22
N LEU A 66 5.72 11.12 5.44
CA LEU A 66 6.23 10.11 4.53
C LEU A 66 6.62 10.64 3.15
N ARG A 67 6.32 11.91 2.83
CA ARG A 67 6.52 12.50 1.49
C ARG A 67 7.94 12.39 0.93
N ARG A 68 8.95 12.26 1.80
CA ARG A 68 10.37 12.10 1.45
C ARG A 68 10.88 10.67 1.57
N ALA A 69 10.16 9.80 2.27
CA ALA A 69 10.56 8.41 2.49
C ALA A 69 10.51 7.61 1.17
N PHE A 70 9.39 7.68 0.44
CA PHE A 70 9.23 6.93 -0.82
C PHE A 70 10.24 7.31 -1.91
N PRO A 71 10.58 8.60 -2.14
CA PRO A 71 11.72 8.96 -2.98
C PRO A 71 13.04 8.33 -2.50
N GLY A 72 13.26 8.26 -1.18
CA GLY A 72 14.44 7.60 -0.59
C GLY A 72 14.54 6.13 -0.96
N PHE A 73 13.44 5.38 -0.89
CA PHE A 73 13.41 3.98 -1.36
C PHE A 73 13.75 3.85 -2.84
N ALA A 74 13.20 4.73 -3.69
CA ALA A 74 13.50 4.73 -5.12
C ALA A 74 14.99 4.99 -5.41
N VAL A 75 15.66 5.85 -4.64
CA VAL A 75 17.12 6.05 -4.74
C VAL A 75 17.88 4.79 -4.38
N LEU A 76 17.55 4.18 -3.24
CA LEU A 76 18.24 2.99 -2.79
C LEU A 76 18.12 1.86 -3.82
N GLY A 77 16.95 1.73 -4.45
CA GLY A 77 16.76 0.82 -5.58
C GLY A 77 17.57 1.20 -6.82
N ALA A 78 17.60 2.48 -7.19
CA ALA A 78 18.40 2.97 -8.33
C ALA A 78 19.91 2.77 -8.15
N GLN A 79 20.37 2.74 -6.90
CA GLN A 79 21.76 2.47 -6.50
C GLN A 79 22.06 0.99 -6.28
N ASP A 80 21.07 0.12 -6.51
CA ASP A 80 21.13 -1.32 -6.23
C ASP A 80 21.59 -1.66 -4.81
N MET A 81 21.06 -0.93 -3.83
CA MET A 81 21.45 -1.13 -2.43
C MET A 81 20.90 -2.46 -1.89
N PRO A 82 21.66 -3.14 -1.00
CA PRO A 82 21.19 -4.32 -0.29
C PRO A 82 19.90 -4.10 0.51
N PHE A 83 19.16 -5.17 0.78
CA PHE A 83 17.86 -5.13 1.47
C PHE A 83 17.92 -4.42 2.83
N GLU A 84 19.03 -4.53 3.56
CA GLU A 84 19.23 -3.93 4.88
C GLU A 84 19.12 -2.40 4.85
N TRP A 85 19.50 -1.78 3.73
CA TRP A 85 19.34 -0.34 3.53
C TRP A 85 17.87 0.04 3.32
N LEU A 86 17.12 -0.77 2.58
CA LEU A 86 15.67 -0.60 2.44
C LEU A 86 14.98 -0.79 3.80
N GLU A 87 15.37 -1.81 4.56
CA GLU A 87 14.84 -2.03 5.91
C GLU A 87 15.13 -0.83 6.82
N HIS A 88 16.36 -0.32 6.79
CA HIS A 88 16.74 0.84 7.59
C HIS A 88 15.92 2.09 7.24
N GLU A 89 15.74 2.39 5.95
CA GLU A 89 14.89 3.53 5.55
C GLU A 89 13.43 3.31 5.94
N GLY A 90 12.93 2.06 5.89
CA GLY A 90 11.60 1.72 6.40
C GLY A 90 11.42 1.99 7.89
N ILE A 91 12.42 1.63 8.71
CA ILE A 91 12.41 1.92 10.16
C ILE A 91 12.38 3.43 10.41
N LEU A 92 13.17 4.20 9.66
CA LEU A 92 13.17 5.66 9.78
C LEU A 92 11.84 6.28 9.32
N ALA A 93 11.26 5.79 8.22
CA ALA A 93 9.97 6.23 7.74
C ALA A 93 8.86 5.95 8.76
N GLU A 94 8.87 4.77 9.36
CA GLU A 94 7.95 4.39 10.42
C GLU A 94 8.10 5.29 11.66
N ALA A 95 9.33 5.55 12.11
CA ALA A 95 9.57 6.45 13.24
C ALA A 95 9.06 7.88 12.97
N ARG A 96 9.29 8.41 11.76
CA ARG A 96 8.77 9.72 11.34
C ARG A 96 7.24 9.74 11.31
N MET A 97 6.61 8.69 10.79
CA MET A 97 5.16 8.52 10.83
C MET A 97 4.67 8.56 12.27
N LEU A 98 5.19 7.69 13.14
CA LEU A 98 4.75 7.57 14.53
C LEU A 98 4.93 8.89 15.29
N GLN A 99 6.06 9.58 15.10
CA GLN A 99 6.26 10.91 15.67
C GLN A 99 5.18 11.90 15.17
N ALA A 100 4.94 11.91 13.86
CA ALA A 100 3.97 12.80 13.24
C ALA A 100 2.52 12.44 13.56
N THR A 101 2.21 11.26 14.06
CA THR A 101 0.85 10.80 14.40
C THR A 101 0.64 10.64 15.91
N GLY A 102 1.63 10.94 16.75
CA GLY A 102 1.50 10.77 18.21
C GLY A 102 1.54 9.31 18.67
N GLY A 103 2.30 8.47 17.97
CA GLY A 103 2.45 7.04 18.27
C GLY A 103 1.42 6.14 17.58
N ILE A 104 0.52 6.71 16.78
CA ILE A 104 -0.56 5.99 16.13
C ILE A 104 -0.10 5.41 14.78
N ASN A 105 -0.29 4.11 14.59
CA ASN A 105 0.10 3.43 13.35
C ASN A 105 -0.96 3.61 12.25
N THR A 106 -0.68 4.45 11.25
CA THR A 106 -1.59 4.65 10.11
C THR A 106 -1.16 3.91 8.83
N HIS A 107 0.15 3.80 8.57
CA HIS A 107 0.69 3.35 7.27
C HIS A 107 1.90 2.41 7.40
N ARG A 108 2.11 1.72 8.54
CA ARG A 108 3.28 0.82 8.69
C ARG A 108 3.36 -0.24 7.56
N GLY A 109 2.23 -0.87 7.22
CA GLY A 109 2.20 -1.86 6.14
C GLY A 109 2.40 -1.21 4.77
N ALA A 110 1.74 -0.08 4.52
CA ALA A 110 1.95 0.69 3.30
C ALA A 110 3.41 1.16 3.10
N ILE A 111 4.11 1.59 4.15
CA ILE A 111 5.54 1.95 4.09
C ILE A 111 6.36 0.76 3.60
N PHE A 112 6.10 -0.44 4.12
CA PHE A 112 6.80 -1.66 3.71
C PHE A 112 6.52 -2.01 2.25
N THR A 113 5.24 -2.12 1.88
CA THR A 113 4.82 -2.51 0.52
C THR A 113 5.23 -1.47 -0.52
N LEU A 114 4.82 -0.21 -0.37
CA LEU A 114 5.14 0.84 -1.32
C LEU A 114 6.63 1.18 -1.33
N GLY A 115 7.33 1.05 -0.21
CA GLY A 115 8.79 1.23 -0.14
C GLY A 115 9.53 0.24 -1.04
N LEU A 116 9.20 -1.05 -0.93
CA LEU A 116 9.76 -2.09 -1.80
C LEU A 116 9.44 -1.86 -3.28
N LEU A 117 8.20 -1.51 -3.60
CA LEU A 117 7.79 -1.22 -4.98
C LEU A 117 8.50 0.03 -5.53
N CYS A 118 8.68 1.08 -4.73
CA CYS A 118 9.45 2.26 -5.11
C CYS A 118 10.91 1.91 -5.37
N ALA A 119 11.53 1.05 -4.57
CA ALA A 119 12.89 0.57 -4.81
C ALA A 119 12.99 -0.21 -6.13
N CYS A 120 12.05 -1.12 -6.41
CA CYS A 120 11.99 -1.85 -7.67
C CYS A 120 11.88 -0.91 -8.88
N ALA A 121 10.99 0.08 -8.82
CA ALA A 121 10.84 1.07 -9.88
C ALA A 121 12.10 1.95 -10.03
N GLY A 122 12.73 2.34 -8.92
CA GLY A 122 13.99 3.07 -8.94
C GLY A 122 15.10 2.33 -9.68
N ARG A 123 15.24 1.02 -9.42
CA ARG A 123 16.19 0.15 -10.12
C ARG A 123 15.90 0.08 -11.62
N LEU A 124 14.65 -0.19 -11.99
CA LEU A 124 14.23 -0.26 -13.40
C LEU A 124 14.51 1.05 -14.15
N LEU A 125 14.25 2.20 -13.52
CA LEU A 125 14.54 3.51 -14.11
C LEU A 125 16.03 3.76 -14.29
N ALA A 126 16.88 3.31 -13.36
CA ALA A 126 18.34 3.40 -13.50
C ALA A 126 18.87 2.52 -14.65
N GLU A 127 18.20 1.40 -14.92
CA GLU A 127 18.45 0.52 -16.07
C GLU A 127 17.85 1.06 -17.39
N GLY A 128 17.18 2.22 -17.38
CA GLY A 128 16.52 2.80 -18.55
C GLY A 128 15.28 2.01 -19.02
N ARG A 129 14.71 1.17 -18.15
CA ARG A 129 13.57 0.31 -18.48
C ARG A 129 12.24 0.98 -18.20
N THR A 130 11.22 0.54 -18.94
CA THR A 130 9.84 0.96 -18.71
C THR A 130 9.29 0.35 -17.41
N LEU A 131 8.41 1.09 -16.74
CA LEU A 131 7.70 0.61 -15.58
C LEU A 131 6.43 -0.13 -16.01
N ASP A 132 6.41 -1.43 -15.78
CA ASP A 132 5.22 -2.26 -15.89
C ASP A 132 5.14 -3.23 -14.70
N ALA A 133 3.93 -3.72 -14.39
CA ALA A 133 3.70 -4.54 -13.21
C ALA A 133 4.53 -5.84 -13.21
N THR A 134 4.73 -6.46 -14.37
CA THR A 134 5.50 -7.70 -14.51
C THR A 134 6.97 -7.44 -14.22
N SER A 135 7.55 -6.38 -14.81
CA SER A 135 8.93 -5.97 -14.55
C SER A 135 9.14 -5.61 -13.09
N ILE A 136 8.23 -4.86 -12.47
CA ILE A 136 8.33 -4.47 -11.05
C ILE A 136 8.32 -5.71 -10.14
N ARG A 137 7.37 -6.64 -10.35
CA ARG A 137 7.30 -7.89 -9.58
C ARG A 137 8.55 -8.73 -9.75
N ARG A 138 9.04 -8.87 -10.99
CA ARG A 138 10.26 -9.63 -11.28
C ARG A 138 11.47 -9.03 -10.60
N THR A 139 11.64 -7.71 -10.65
CA THR A 139 12.74 -7.01 -9.97
C THR A 139 12.72 -7.26 -8.47
N LEU A 140 11.55 -7.23 -7.83
CA LEU A 140 11.43 -7.56 -6.40
C LEU A 140 11.99 -8.95 -6.08
N LEU A 141 11.55 -9.95 -6.82
CA LEU A 141 11.92 -11.36 -6.61
C LEU A 141 13.39 -11.62 -6.89
N VAL A 142 13.92 -11.05 -7.98
CA VAL A 142 15.31 -11.27 -8.39
C VAL A 142 16.30 -10.51 -7.49
N THR A 143 15.99 -9.28 -7.12
CA THR A 143 16.95 -8.43 -6.39
C THR A 143 16.89 -8.65 -4.88
N TRP A 144 15.70 -8.79 -4.30
CA TRP A 144 15.53 -8.85 -2.84
C TRP A 144 14.76 -10.09 -2.36
N GLY A 145 14.37 -11.00 -3.25
CA GLY A 145 13.53 -12.16 -2.90
C GLY A 145 14.16 -13.06 -1.85
N GLU A 146 15.47 -13.35 -1.96
CA GLU A 146 16.17 -14.18 -0.97
C GLU A 146 16.19 -13.50 0.42
N ALA A 147 16.58 -12.22 0.48
CA ALA A 147 16.59 -11.46 1.74
C ALA A 147 15.19 -11.34 2.37
N LEU A 148 14.15 -11.18 1.54
CA LEU A 148 12.76 -11.17 1.97
C LEU A 148 12.32 -12.52 2.52
N ALA A 149 12.71 -13.64 1.90
CA ALA A 149 12.42 -14.98 2.39
C ALA A 149 13.11 -15.23 3.75
N GLN A 150 14.38 -14.87 3.88
CA GLN A 150 15.11 -14.97 5.14
C GLN A 150 14.46 -14.12 6.25
N ARG A 151 14.03 -12.89 5.91
CA ARG A 151 13.26 -12.02 6.81
C ARG A 151 11.95 -12.65 7.24
N ALA A 152 11.21 -13.27 6.32
CA ALA A 152 9.91 -13.85 6.60
C ALA A 152 9.99 -14.99 7.64
N HIS A 153 11.13 -15.70 7.70
CA HIS A 153 11.41 -16.71 8.74
C HIS A 153 11.81 -16.13 10.09
N ARG A 154 12.19 -14.85 10.16
CA ARG A 154 12.58 -14.14 11.39
C ARG A 154 11.69 -12.90 11.59
N PRO A 155 10.36 -13.07 11.71
CA PRO A 155 9.46 -11.94 11.79
C PRO A 155 9.70 -11.17 13.09
N ARG A 156 9.75 -9.83 12.98
CA ARG A 156 9.76 -8.97 14.16
C ARG A 156 8.45 -9.14 14.95
N PRO A 157 8.49 -9.13 16.29
CA PRO A 157 7.28 -9.19 17.10
C PRO A 157 6.31 -8.06 16.73
N SER A 158 5.11 -8.43 16.33
CA SER A 158 3.99 -7.53 16.10
C SER A 158 2.68 -8.29 16.28
N ASN A 159 1.58 -7.58 16.50
CA ASN A 159 0.26 -8.21 16.61
C ASN A 159 -0.07 -9.02 15.35
N GLY A 160 0.28 -8.49 14.17
CA GLY A 160 0.10 -9.18 12.90
C GLY A 160 0.95 -10.45 12.76
N ALA A 161 2.23 -10.40 13.17
CA ALA A 161 3.11 -11.57 13.15
C ALA A 161 2.64 -12.67 14.13
N CYS A 162 2.13 -12.28 15.30
CA CYS A 162 1.56 -13.22 16.26
C CYS A 162 0.29 -13.90 15.72
N ALA A 163 -0.64 -13.12 15.16
CA ALA A 163 -1.86 -13.61 14.54
C ALA A 163 -1.55 -14.55 13.36
N ALA A 164 -0.61 -14.17 12.49
CA ALA A 164 -0.20 -14.98 11.35
C ALA A 164 0.36 -16.34 11.79
N ARG A 165 1.28 -16.35 12.75
CA ARG A 165 1.86 -17.59 13.29
C ARG A 165 0.82 -18.48 13.97
N ARG A 166 -0.10 -17.88 14.75
CA ARG A 166 -1.13 -18.63 15.47
C ARG A 166 -2.11 -19.33 14.53
N HIS A 167 -2.45 -18.71 13.40
CA HIS A 167 -3.50 -19.19 12.50
C HIS A 167 -2.97 -19.70 11.13
N GLY A 168 -1.65 -19.81 10.95
CA GLY A 168 -1.06 -20.32 9.70
C GLY A 168 -1.25 -19.40 8.50
N LEU A 169 -1.38 -18.09 8.72
CA LEU A 169 -1.68 -17.11 7.67
C LEU A 169 -0.42 -16.53 7.03
N ARG A 170 -0.54 -16.02 5.81
CA ARG A 170 0.52 -15.23 5.18
C ARG A 170 0.62 -13.86 5.83
N SER A 171 1.75 -13.60 6.48
CA SER A 171 2.06 -12.24 6.95
C SER A 171 2.48 -11.32 5.80
N ALA A 172 2.50 -10.01 6.02
CA ALA A 172 3.01 -9.04 5.04
C ALA A 172 4.44 -9.37 4.56
N GLY A 173 5.28 -9.93 5.44
CA GLY A 173 6.63 -10.38 5.06
C GLY A 173 6.61 -11.60 4.14
N VAL A 174 5.69 -12.54 4.38
CA VAL A 174 5.49 -13.71 3.51
C VAL A 174 4.91 -13.28 2.16
N GLU A 175 3.94 -12.38 2.14
CA GLU A 175 3.44 -11.76 0.90
C GLU A 175 4.58 -11.14 0.09
N ALA A 176 5.46 -10.36 0.73
CA ALA A 176 6.61 -9.76 0.04
C ALA A 176 7.59 -10.81 -0.50
N ALA A 177 7.90 -11.85 0.26
CA ALA A 177 8.78 -12.94 -0.17
C ALA A 177 8.23 -13.71 -1.38
N LEU A 178 6.90 -13.82 -1.49
CA LEU A 178 6.19 -14.43 -2.62
C LEU A 178 5.96 -13.44 -3.79
N GLY A 179 6.48 -12.21 -3.68
CA GLY A 179 6.33 -11.18 -4.69
C GLY A 179 4.90 -10.62 -4.77
N PHE A 180 4.25 -10.44 -3.63
CA PHE A 180 2.93 -9.84 -3.42
C PHE A 180 1.81 -10.41 -4.33
N PRO A 181 1.48 -11.71 -4.23
CA PRO A 181 0.41 -12.31 -5.03
C PRO A 181 -0.93 -11.57 -4.88
N ALA A 182 -1.33 -11.15 -3.67
CA ALA A 182 -2.58 -10.39 -3.50
C ALA A 182 -2.61 -9.08 -4.31
N LEU A 183 -1.45 -8.44 -4.49
CA LEU A 183 -1.32 -7.24 -5.31
C LEU A 183 -1.33 -7.59 -6.80
N PHE A 184 -0.42 -8.44 -7.26
CA PHE A 184 -0.15 -8.64 -8.69
C PHE A 184 -1.11 -9.61 -9.37
N GLU A 185 -1.74 -10.52 -8.63
CA GLU A 185 -2.64 -11.54 -9.17
C GLU A 185 -4.12 -11.21 -8.90
N THR A 186 -4.41 -10.28 -7.99
CA THR A 186 -5.79 -9.90 -7.67
C THR A 186 -6.04 -8.39 -7.77
N ALA A 187 -5.39 -7.57 -6.95
CA ALA A 187 -5.73 -6.15 -6.84
C ALA A 187 -5.43 -5.38 -8.14
N TRP A 188 -4.24 -5.54 -8.70
CA TRP A 188 -3.84 -4.86 -9.93
C TRP A 188 -4.67 -5.29 -11.15
N PRO A 189 -4.86 -6.60 -11.44
CA PRO A 189 -5.76 -7.03 -12.51
C PRO A 189 -7.18 -6.49 -12.34
N THR A 190 -7.74 -6.55 -11.14
CA THR A 190 -9.10 -6.03 -10.85
C THR A 190 -9.20 -4.54 -11.20
N LEU A 191 -8.25 -3.73 -10.73
CA LEU A 191 -8.25 -2.29 -10.99
C LEU A 191 -8.09 -2.00 -12.48
N ARG A 192 -7.08 -2.60 -13.11
CA ARG A 192 -6.78 -2.40 -14.54
C ARG A 192 -7.97 -2.77 -15.42
N ASP A 193 -8.57 -3.93 -15.19
CA ASP A 193 -9.64 -4.46 -16.03
C ASP A 193 -10.96 -3.70 -15.81
N ALA A 194 -11.23 -3.21 -14.58
CA ALA A 194 -12.36 -2.32 -14.32
C ALA A 194 -12.21 -0.99 -15.06
N LEU A 195 -11.03 -0.37 -15.00
CA LEU A 195 -10.75 0.88 -15.71
C LEU A 195 -10.78 0.70 -17.24
N ALA A 196 -10.25 -0.42 -17.76
CA ALA A 196 -10.31 -0.74 -19.19
C ALA A 196 -11.74 -0.92 -19.71
N ARG A 197 -12.68 -1.33 -18.84
CA ARG A 197 -14.12 -1.38 -19.14
C ARG A 197 -14.83 -0.03 -18.99
N GLY A 198 -14.10 1.06 -18.73
CA GLY A 198 -14.66 2.40 -18.56
C GLY A 198 -15.35 2.62 -17.21
N MET A 199 -15.12 1.77 -16.22
CA MET A 199 -15.66 1.98 -14.87
C MET A 199 -15.03 3.24 -14.26
N PRO A 200 -15.81 4.14 -13.63
CA PRO A 200 -15.27 5.30 -12.93
C PRO A 200 -14.24 4.91 -11.86
N GLU A 201 -13.18 5.70 -11.69
CA GLU A 201 -12.08 5.34 -10.79
C GLU A 201 -12.51 4.98 -9.36
N PRO A 202 -13.43 5.72 -8.69
CA PRO A 202 -13.87 5.35 -7.34
C PRO A 202 -14.54 3.98 -7.29
N ALA A 203 -15.33 3.63 -8.31
CA ALA A 203 -15.98 2.32 -8.42
C ALA A 203 -14.95 1.21 -8.68
N ALA A 204 -13.99 1.44 -9.56
CA ALA A 204 -12.90 0.49 -9.83
C ALA A 204 -12.04 0.24 -8.59
N ARG A 205 -11.73 1.29 -7.81
CA ARG A 205 -11.00 1.19 -6.54
C ARG A 205 -11.82 0.47 -5.46
N LEU A 206 -13.13 0.70 -5.41
CA LEU A 206 -14.02 -0.02 -4.48
C LEU A 206 -14.06 -1.52 -4.77
N ASP A 207 -14.22 -1.92 -6.05
CA ASP A 207 -14.18 -3.33 -6.45
C ASP A 207 -12.80 -3.95 -6.16
N THR A 208 -11.73 -3.20 -6.41
CA THR A 208 -10.36 -3.63 -6.09
C THR A 208 -10.17 -3.87 -4.60
N LEU A 209 -10.72 -3.00 -3.75
CA LEU A 209 -10.68 -3.16 -2.30
C LEU A 209 -11.40 -4.44 -1.89
N PHE A 210 -12.62 -4.67 -2.38
CA PHE A 210 -13.36 -5.90 -2.09
C PHE A 210 -12.65 -7.14 -2.63
N ALA A 211 -12.07 -7.10 -3.83
CA ALA A 211 -11.33 -8.23 -4.39
C ALA A 211 -10.12 -8.58 -3.51
N THR A 212 -9.45 -7.56 -2.99
CA THR A 212 -8.35 -7.74 -2.04
C THR A 212 -8.84 -8.31 -0.71
N MET A 213 -9.93 -7.78 -0.14
CA MET A 213 -10.52 -8.29 1.10
C MET A 213 -10.96 -9.76 0.97
N ALA A 214 -11.35 -10.21 -0.22
CA ALA A 214 -11.81 -11.57 -0.47
C ALA A 214 -10.69 -12.63 -0.42
N VAL A 215 -9.42 -12.24 -0.64
CA VAL A 215 -8.30 -13.19 -0.79
C VAL A 215 -7.13 -12.95 0.17
N LEU A 216 -7.00 -11.74 0.71
CA LEU A 216 -5.87 -11.39 1.56
C LEU A 216 -6.06 -11.97 2.97
N ASP A 217 -4.99 -12.55 3.50
CA ASP A 217 -4.88 -12.94 4.90
C ASP A 217 -4.64 -11.70 5.79
N ASP A 218 -5.66 -10.85 5.92
CA ASP A 218 -5.53 -9.58 6.63
C ASP A 218 -5.42 -9.79 8.16
N THR A 219 -4.18 -9.83 8.63
CA THR A 219 -3.87 -10.03 10.06
C THR A 219 -4.44 -8.95 10.99
N ASN A 220 -4.81 -7.76 10.48
CA ASN A 220 -5.46 -6.72 11.28
C ASN A 220 -6.91 -7.10 11.62
N LEU A 221 -7.60 -7.82 10.73
CA LEU A 221 -8.92 -8.38 11.02
C LEU A 221 -8.83 -9.46 12.10
N VAL A 222 -7.84 -10.35 11.99
CA VAL A 222 -7.64 -11.45 12.95
C VAL A 222 -7.32 -10.91 14.34
N HIS A 223 -6.45 -9.89 14.42
CA HIS A 223 -6.14 -9.22 15.67
C HIS A 223 -7.37 -8.58 16.34
N ARG A 224 -8.32 -8.06 15.55
CA ARG A 224 -9.49 -7.33 16.07
C ARG A 224 -10.70 -8.21 16.35
N GLY A 225 -10.89 -9.28 15.58
CA GLY A 225 -12.12 -10.07 15.61
C GLY A 225 -11.92 -11.58 15.49
N GLY A 226 -10.68 -12.09 15.50
CA GLY A 226 -10.38 -13.51 15.34
C GLY A 226 -10.40 -13.99 13.89
N ILE A 227 -10.10 -15.27 13.71
CA ILE A 227 -10.02 -15.89 12.38
C ILE A 227 -11.40 -15.94 11.70
N GLU A 228 -12.46 -16.09 12.48
CA GLU A 228 -13.85 -16.08 12.00
C GLU A 228 -14.20 -14.73 11.39
N ALA A 229 -13.71 -13.62 11.96
CA ALA A 229 -13.93 -12.29 11.40
C ALA A 229 -13.21 -12.08 10.06
N LEU A 230 -12.01 -12.64 9.89
CA LEU A 230 -11.32 -12.64 8.59
C LEU A 230 -12.17 -13.36 7.55
N HIS A 231 -12.62 -14.59 7.85
CA HIS A 231 -13.44 -15.38 6.92
C HIS A 231 -14.79 -14.73 6.62
N ASP A 232 -15.43 -14.08 7.60
CA ASP A 232 -16.67 -13.32 7.38
C ASP A 232 -16.47 -12.16 6.41
N VAL A 233 -15.39 -11.40 6.58
CA VAL A 233 -15.06 -10.28 5.68
C VAL A 233 -14.75 -10.80 4.27
N GLN A 234 -13.98 -11.88 4.15
CA GLN A 234 -13.69 -12.52 2.88
C GLN A 234 -14.96 -12.97 2.15
N ARG A 235 -15.88 -13.65 2.85
CA ARG A 235 -17.18 -14.06 2.30
C ARG A 235 -18.04 -12.87 1.89
N ALA A 236 -18.14 -11.84 2.73
CA ALA A 236 -18.93 -10.66 2.43
C ALA A 236 -18.40 -9.91 1.21
N ALA A 237 -17.07 -9.80 1.09
CA ALA A 237 -16.42 -9.19 -0.05
C ALA A 237 -16.61 -9.99 -1.35
N ALA A 238 -16.45 -11.32 -1.28
CA ALA A 238 -16.73 -12.20 -2.40
C ALA A 238 -18.20 -12.12 -2.85
N ALA A 239 -19.14 -12.06 -1.91
CA ALA A 239 -20.57 -11.93 -2.20
C ALA A 239 -20.91 -10.57 -2.85
N TYR A 240 -20.28 -9.48 -2.40
CA TYR A 240 -20.42 -8.16 -3.04
C TYR A 240 -20.02 -8.21 -4.52
N LEU A 241 -18.87 -8.80 -4.82
CA LEU A 241 -18.36 -8.94 -6.19
C LEU A 241 -19.20 -9.89 -7.04
N ALA A 242 -19.53 -11.08 -6.51
CA ALA A 242 -20.33 -12.09 -7.20
C ALA A 242 -21.70 -11.56 -7.62
N ALA A 243 -22.25 -10.61 -6.86
CA ALA A 243 -23.53 -10.04 -7.13
C ALA A 243 -23.48 -8.81 -8.08
N GLY A 244 -22.31 -8.52 -8.68
CA GLY A 244 -22.12 -7.50 -9.71
C GLY A 244 -21.21 -6.33 -9.31
N GLY A 245 -20.67 -6.33 -8.08
CA GLY A 245 -19.75 -5.30 -7.60
C GLY A 245 -20.30 -3.88 -7.75
N SER A 246 -19.42 -2.95 -8.12
CA SER A 246 -19.75 -1.53 -8.26
C SER A 246 -20.54 -1.19 -9.53
N ALA A 247 -20.80 -2.18 -10.41
CA ALA A 247 -21.68 -2.00 -11.56
C ALA A 247 -23.17 -2.08 -11.19
N ARG A 248 -23.50 -2.54 -9.99
CA ARG A 248 -24.90 -2.61 -9.53
C ARG A 248 -25.46 -1.22 -9.21
N PRO A 249 -26.77 -1.00 -9.43
CA PRO A 249 -27.43 0.26 -9.02
C PRO A 249 -27.35 0.56 -7.52
N ASP A 250 -27.39 -0.48 -6.67
CA ASP A 250 -27.38 -0.36 -5.20
C ASP A 250 -25.99 -0.58 -4.58
N ALA A 251 -24.93 -0.66 -5.39
CA ALA A 251 -23.57 -0.98 -4.95
C ALA A 251 -23.10 -0.12 -3.77
N LEU A 252 -23.25 1.21 -3.87
CA LEU A 252 -22.83 2.14 -2.82
C LEU A 252 -23.64 1.96 -1.52
N ALA A 253 -24.94 1.67 -1.63
CA ALA A 253 -25.79 1.42 -0.47
C ALA A 253 -25.37 0.11 0.24
N HIS A 254 -25.07 -0.94 -0.53
CA HIS A 254 -24.56 -2.20 -0.02
C HIS A 254 -23.18 -2.01 0.64
N ALA A 255 -22.24 -1.33 -0.01
CA ALA A 255 -20.91 -1.06 0.55
C ALA A 255 -20.98 -0.22 1.84
N ARG A 256 -21.90 0.75 1.93
CA ARG A 256 -22.19 1.48 3.20
C ARG A 256 -22.80 0.58 4.27
N SER A 257 -23.64 -0.38 3.90
CA SER A 257 -24.17 -1.38 4.82
C SER A 257 -23.05 -2.26 5.42
N LEU A 258 -22.16 -2.77 4.56
CA LEU A 258 -20.97 -3.53 4.98
C LEU A 258 -20.04 -2.68 5.83
N HIS A 259 -19.82 -1.41 5.47
CA HIS A 259 -19.07 -0.47 6.30
C HIS A 259 -19.65 -0.38 7.71
N ARG A 260 -20.95 -0.09 7.87
CA ARG A 260 -21.59 -0.03 9.19
C ARG A 260 -21.51 -1.35 9.95
N ALA A 261 -21.64 -2.48 9.26
CA ALA A 261 -21.48 -3.80 9.88
C ALA A 261 -20.06 -4.01 10.42
N PHE A 262 -19.03 -3.63 9.66
CA PHE A 262 -17.63 -3.76 10.07
C PHE A 262 -17.31 -2.81 11.23
N VAL A 263 -17.79 -1.56 11.18
CA VAL A 263 -17.65 -0.58 12.28
C VAL A 263 -18.25 -1.09 13.58
N ARG A 264 -19.49 -1.61 13.55
CA ARG A 264 -20.14 -2.18 14.75
C ARG A 264 -19.34 -3.34 15.36
N ARG A 265 -18.68 -4.14 14.51
CA ARG A 265 -17.83 -5.26 14.92
C ARG A 265 -16.37 -4.86 15.17
N ARG A 266 -16.01 -3.58 15.00
CA ARG A 266 -14.65 -3.03 15.08
C ARG A 266 -13.65 -3.69 14.13
N LEU A 267 -14.11 -4.17 12.98
CA LEU A 267 -13.29 -4.83 11.96
C LEU A 267 -12.68 -3.81 11.01
N SER A 268 -11.37 -3.86 10.82
CA SER A 268 -10.64 -2.96 9.92
C SER A 268 -9.74 -3.78 8.99
N PRO A 269 -10.05 -3.87 7.69
CA PRO A 269 -9.21 -4.56 6.70
C PRO A 269 -8.02 -3.68 6.26
N GLY A 270 -7.10 -3.44 7.19
CA GLY A 270 -5.96 -2.52 7.00
C GLY A 270 -4.91 -3.02 6.00
N GLY A 271 -4.65 -4.32 5.97
CA GLY A 271 -3.79 -4.91 4.95
C GLY A 271 -4.39 -4.77 3.56
N SER A 272 -5.72 -4.90 3.42
CA SER A 272 -6.38 -4.68 2.13
C SER A 272 -6.29 -3.22 1.67
N ALA A 273 -6.34 -2.26 2.59
CA ALA A 273 -6.08 -0.84 2.29
C ALA A 273 -4.66 -0.61 1.77
N ASP A 274 -3.65 -1.18 2.42
CA ASP A 274 -2.25 -1.07 1.99
C ASP A 274 -2.03 -1.62 0.57
N VAL A 275 -2.68 -2.75 0.24
CA VAL A 275 -2.63 -3.36 -1.10
C VAL A 275 -3.40 -2.52 -2.13
N LEU A 276 -4.55 -1.93 -1.77
CA LEU A 276 -5.27 -1.00 -2.64
C LEU A 276 -4.39 0.21 -2.99
N ALA A 277 -3.69 0.79 -2.01
CA ALA A 277 -2.75 1.88 -2.26
C ALA A 277 -1.63 1.44 -3.21
N ALA A 278 -1.09 0.23 -3.05
CA ALA A 278 -0.11 -0.32 -3.98
C ALA A 278 -0.66 -0.50 -5.41
N ALA A 279 -1.91 -0.94 -5.56
CA ALA A 279 -2.56 -1.04 -6.88
C ALA A 279 -2.77 0.34 -7.54
N CYS A 280 -3.20 1.34 -6.77
CA CYS A 280 -3.33 2.73 -7.25
C CYS A 280 -1.96 3.31 -7.64
N TRP A 281 -0.90 2.93 -6.94
CA TRP A 281 0.47 3.30 -7.32
C TRP A 281 0.88 2.66 -8.65
N LEU A 282 0.64 1.36 -8.84
CA LEU A 282 0.92 0.66 -10.10
C LEU A 282 0.17 1.29 -11.28
N GLN A 283 -1.12 1.61 -11.11
CA GLN A 283 -1.92 2.34 -12.11
C GLN A 283 -1.19 3.60 -12.59
N ARG A 284 -0.70 4.40 -11.64
CA ARG A 284 -0.09 5.70 -11.91
C ARG A 284 1.27 5.59 -12.60
N VAL A 285 2.15 4.71 -12.11
CA VAL A 285 3.51 4.62 -12.64
C VAL A 285 3.55 3.89 -13.99
N CYS A 286 2.68 2.90 -14.20
CA CYS A 286 2.59 2.19 -15.48
C CYS A 286 1.97 3.08 -16.58
N ALA A 287 0.92 3.86 -16.26
CA ALA A 287 0.28 4.74 -17.24
C ALA A 287 1.21 5.89 -17.70
N ALA A 288 2.03 6.44 -16.79
CA ALA A 288 2.94 7.54 -17.11
C ALA A 288 4.06 7.13 -18.07
N THR A 289 4.45 5.85 -18.10
CA THR A 289 5.49 5.34 -18.99
C THR A 289 4.97 5.06 -20.40
N SER A 290 3.71 4.62 -20.54
CA SER A 290 3.08 4.39 -21.85
C SER A 290 2.88 5.68 -22.67
N ALA A 291 2.86 6.84 -22.02
CA ALA A 291 2.66 8.14 -22.68
C ALA A 291 3.96 8.85 -23.12
N GLY A 292 5.14 8.22 -23.00
CA GLY A 292 6.43 8.76 -23.48
C GLY A 292 6.95 10.02 -22.74
N ALA A 293 6.19 10.57 -21.80
CA ALA A 293 6.57 11.76 -21.04
C ALA A 293 6.28 11.55 -19.56
N TRP A 294 7.27 11.08 -18.82
CA TRP A 294 7.24 11.23 -17.38
C TRP A 294 7.53 12.70 -17.02
N ALA A 295 6.50 13.53 -17.04
CA ALA A 295 6.47 14.80 -16.34
C ALA A 295 5.55 14.57 -15.14
N GLY A 296 6.09 14.49 -13.93
CA GLY A 296 5.30 14.22 -12.71
C GLY A 296 4.04 15.10 -12.57
N PRO A 297 3.12 14.77 -11.65
CA PRO A 297 1.83 15.45 -11.56
C PRO A 297 2.03 16.97 -11.43
N ARG A 298 1.48 17.73 -12.39
CA ARG A 298 1.36 19.18 -12.27
C ARG A 298 0.32 19.43 -11.19
N LEU A 299 0.76 19.87 -10.02
CA LEU A 299 -0.14 20.57 -9.11
C LEU A 299 -0.66 21.77 -9.91
N ALA A 300 -1.98 21.86 -10.09
CA ALA A 300 -2.60 23.03 -10.66
C ALA A 300 -2.11 24.25 -9.85
N PRO A 301 -1.67 25.34 -10.51
CA PRO A 301 -1.32 26.55 -9.79
C PRO A 301 -2.55 26.97 -8.97
N ALA A 302 -2.33 27.25 -7.69
CA ALA A 302 -3.34 27.93 -6.89
C ALA A 302 -3.68 29.22 -7.63
N GLU A 303 -4.94 29.38 -8.02
CA GLU A 303 -5.42 30.63 -8.59
C GLU A 303 -5.14 31.75 -7.58
N PRO A 304 -4.53 32.86 -8.01
CA PRO A 304 -4.34 34.00 -7.13
C PRO A 304 -5.67 34.75 -6.96
N ARG A 305 -6.24 34.58 -5.76
CA ARG A 305 -7.07 35.48 -4.93
C ARG A 305 -8.42 34.90 -4.52
#